data_AF-A0A227J9V8-F1
#
_entry.id   AF-A0A227J9V8-F1
#
_cell.length_a   1.000
_cell.length_b   1.000
_cell.length_c   1.000
_cell.angle_alpha   90.00
_cell.angle_beta   90.00
_cell.angle_gamma   90.00
#
_symmetry.space_group_name_H-M   'P 1'
#
loop_
_entity.id
_entity.type
_entity.pdbx_description
1 polymer ?
#
loop_
_entity_poly.entity_id
_entity_poly.type
_entity_poly.pdbx_seq_one_letter_code
_entity_poly.pdbx_strand_id
1 'polypeptide(L)'
;MSTHLKQLCHTHLPGNKEDSPAEHFAKMAKWCEENKVNHDVYGEGETIHAFEQKVADLLGYEAGLFVVTGTMTQPTVLEIVTRQKRNPIVAMHASSHIPEHEKQGYQ
;
A
#
# COMPACT_ATOMS: atom_id res chain seq x y z
N MET A 1 17.12 -11.75 -13.00
CA MET A 1 17.23 -13.16 -12.61
C MET A 1 15.96 -13.88 -13.00
N SER A 2 16.04 -15.00 -13.72
CA SER A 2 14.85 -15.73 -14.21
C SER A 2 14.03 -16.28 -13.04
N THR A 3 12.75 -15.91 -12.95
CA THR A 3 11.79 -16.37 -11.93
C THR A 3 11.75 -17.90 -11.83
N HIS A 4 11.98 -18.59 -12.94
CA HIS A 4 12.06 -20.04 -13.00
C HIS A 4 13.16 -20.63 -12.10
N LEU A 5 14.35 -20.02 -12.07
CA LEU A 5 15.45 -20.50 -11.23
C LEU A 5 15.15 -20.33 -9.74
N LYS A 6 14.43 -19.25 -9.36
CA LYS A 6 14.00 -19.04 -7.97
C LYS A 6 13.01 -20.10 -7.49
N GLN A 7 12.14 -20.59 -8.38
CA GLN A 7 11.14 -21.61 -8.04
C GLN A 7 11.75 -23.00 -7.81
N LEU A 8 12.93 -23.27 -8.37
CA LEU A 8 13.67 -24.52 -8.17
C LEU A 8 14.50 -24.52 -6.88
N CYS A 9 14.66 -23.37 -6.23
CA CYS A 9 15.40 -23.26 -4.99
C CYS A 9 14.58 -23.80 -3.81
N HIS A 10 15.21 -24.63 -2.97
CA HIS A 10 14.60 -25.07 -1.71
C HIS A 10 14.69 -23.99 -0.61
N THR A 11 15.69 -23.11 -0.69
CA THR A 11 15.93 -22.03 0.28
C THR A 11 15.83 -20.68 -0.42
N HIS A 12 14.98 -19.81 0.12
CA HIS A 12 14.87 -18.41 -0.27
C HIS A 12 15.53 -17.56 0.81
N LEU A 13 16.55 -16.79 0.46
CA LEU A 13 17.28 -15.94 1.41
C LEU A 13 16.67 -14.52 1.50
N PRO A 14 16.45 -13.79 0.38
CA PRO A 14 15.71 -12.53 0.41
C PRO A 14 14.24 -12.72 0.03
N GLY A 15 13.37 -11.95 0.69
CA GLY A 15 11.93 -11.90 0.41
C GLY A 15 11.13 -13.05 1.02
N ASN A 16 9.81 -12.99 0.84
CA ASN A 16 8.90 -14.05 1.25
C ASN A 16 8.71 -15.02 0.09
N LYS A 17 8.53 -16.32 0.39
CA LYS A 17 8.09 -17.28 -0.62
C LYS A 17 6.69 -16.88 -1.10
N GLU A 18 6.55 -16.70 -2.41
CA GLU A 18 5.25 -16.39 -3.02
C GLU A 18 4.39 -17.65 -3.11
N ASP A 19 3.14 -17.53 -2.66
CA ASP A 19 2.12 -18.54 -2.88
C ASP A 19 1.79 -18.62 -4.37
N SER A 20 1.39 -19.81 -4.85
CA SER A 20 0.72 -19.89 -6.14
C SER A 20 -0.62 -19.13 -6.10
N PRO A 21 -1.15 -18.65 -7.24
CA PRO A 21 -2.44 -17.97 -7.27
C PRO A 21 -3.58 -18.77 -6.62
N ALA A 22 -3.61 -20.08 -6.84
CA ALA A 22 -4.63 -20.96 -6.28
C ALA A 22 -4.56 -21.03 -4.74
N GLU A 23 -3.35 -21.17 -4.19
CA GLU A 23 -3.13 -21.16 -2.74
C GLU A 23 -3.49 -19.81 -2.13
N HIS A 24 -3.09 -18.71 -2.79
CA HIS A 24 -3.35 -17.36 -2.32
C HIS A 24 -4.86 -17.07 -2.26
N PHE A 25 -5.61 -17.38 -3.33
CA PHE A 25 -7.05 -17.18 -3.37
C PHE A 25 -7.79 -18.06 -2.38
N ALA A 26 -7.36 -19.31 -2.17
CA ALA A 26 -7.94 -20.19 -1.16
C ALA A 26 -7.76 -19.64 0.26
N LYS A 27 -6.56 -19.12 0.59
CA LYS A 27 -6.29 -18.46 1.88
C LYS A 27 -7.15 -17.21 2.06
N MET A 28 -7.26 -16.37 1.03
CA MET A 28 -8.08 -15.16 1.05
C MET A 28 -9.56 -15.50 1.27
N ALA A 29 -10.11 -16.47 0.52
CA ALA A 29 -11.50 -16.90 0.65
C ALA A 29 -11.79 -17.41 2.07
N LYS A 30 -10.93 -18.27 2.61
CA LYS A 30 -11.04 -18.78 3.98
C LYS A 30 -11.03 -17.65 5.01
N TRP A 31 -10.10 -16.70 4.88
CA TRP A 31 -10.01 -15.57 5.80
C TRP A 31 -11.26 -14.70 5.75
N CYS A 32 -11.79 -14.42 4.55
CA CYS A 32 -13.03 -13.67 4.38
C CYS A 32 -14.23 -14.34 5.05
N GLU A 33 -14.35 -15.67 4.95
CA GLU A 33 -15.42 -16.44 5.59
C GLU A 33 -15.31 -16.39 7.12
N GLU A 34 -14.11 -16.63 7.67
CA GLU A 34 -13.85 -16.60 9.12
C GLU A 34 -14.12 -15.21 9.74
N ASN A 35 -13.88 -14.14 8.98
CA ASN A 35 -14.03 -12.75 9.43
C ASN A 35 -15.31 -12.08 8.91
N LYS A 36 -16.19 -12.80 8.20
CA LYS A 36 -17.46 -12.30 7.63
C LYS A 36 -17.28 -11.00 6.83
N VAL A 37 -16.24 -10.98 6.00
CA VAL A 37 -15.86 -9.81 5.21
C VAL A 37 -16.93 -9.50 4.17
N ASN A 38 -17.41 -8.27 4.19
CA ASN A 38 -18.18 -7.70 3.09
C ASN A 38 -17.29 -6.82 2.22
N HIS A 39 -17.61 -6.72 0.93
CA HIS A 39 -16.97 -5.76 0.05
C HIS A 39 -17.20 -4.33 0.55
N ASP A 40 -16.15 -3.52 0.54
CA ASP A 40 -16.29 -2.09 0.67
C ASP A 40 -16.95 -1.50 -0.60
N VAL A 41 -17.54 -0.32 -0.44
CA VAL A 41 -18.14 0.44 -1.54
C VAL A 41 -17.56 1.84 -1.50
N TYR A 42 -16.67 2.14 -2.43
CA TYR A 42 -16.01 3.45 -2.56
C TYR A 42 -15.34 3.93 -1.26
N GLY A 43 -14.66 3.05 -0.54
CA GLY A 43 -13.98 3.37 0.72
C GLY A 43 -14.83 3.19 1.97
N GLU A 44 -16.12 2.91 1.81
CA GLU A 44 -17.03 2.68 2.94
C GLU A 44 -17.18 1.18 3.23
N GLY A 45 -16.96 0.79 4.48
CA GLY A 45 -17.23 -0.58 4.93
C GLY A 45 -16.54 -0.92 6.25
N GLU A 46 -17.11 -1.85 7.02
CA GLU A 46 -16.58 -2.22 8.32
C GLU A 46 -15.13 -2.73 8.24
N THR A 47 -14.83 -3.59 7.26
CA THR A 47 -13.50 -4.17 7.08
C THR A 47 -12.42 -3.11 6.82
N ILE A 48 -12.70 -2.16 5.92
CA ILE A 48 -11.73 -1.12 5.52
C ILE A 48 -11.56 -0.10 6.65
N HIS A 49 -12.64 0.35 7.30
CA HIS A 49 -12.56 1.27 8.44
C HIS A 49 -11.84 0.65 9.64
N ALA A 50 -12.09 -0.62 9.95
CA ALA A 50 -11.40 -1.32 11.03
C ALA A 50 -9.89 -1.44 10.74
N PHE A 51 -9.52 -1.66 9.48
CA PHE A 51 -8.12 -1.68 9.07
C PHE A 51 -7.47 -0.29 9.19
N GLU A 52 -8.13 0.75 8.69
CA GLU A 52 -7.66 2.13 8.77
C GLU A 52 -7.46 2.59 10.22
N GLN A 53 -8.44 2.35 11.09
CA GLN A 53 -8.34 2.69 12.51
C GLN A 53 -7.22 1.92 13.20
N LYS A 54 -7.09 0.61 12.92
CA LYS A 54 -6.01 -0.21 13.46
C LYS A 54 -4.63 0.35 13.11
N VAL A 55 -4.44 0.83 11.89
CA VAL A 55 -3.17 1.42 11.45
C VAL A 55 -2.98 2.81 12.05
N ALA A 56 -4.04 3.62 12.15
CA ALA A 56 -4.02 4.92 12.82
C ALA A 56 -3.56 4.79 14.28
N ASP A 57 -4.18 3.87 15.02
CA ASP A 57 -3.85 3.58 16.42
C ASP A 57 -2.40 3.10 16.58
N LEU A 58 -1.95 2.22 15.67
CA LEU A 58 -0.59 1.69 15.67
C LEU A 58 0.46 2.81 15.49
N LEU A 59 0.14 3.82 14.69
CA LEU A 59 1.06 4.92 14.36
C LEU A 59 0.84 6.16 15.24
N GLY A 60 -0.20 6.18 16.08
CA GLY A 60 -0.54 7.31 16.95
C GLY A 60 -1.17 8.50 16.23
N TYR A 61 -1.90 8.25 15.14
CA TYR A 61 -2.67 9.27 14.41
C TYR A 61 -4.16 9.18 14.72
N GLU A 62 -4.87 10.29 14.52
CA GLU A 62 -6.33 10.36 14.72
C GLU A 62 -7.12 9.51 13.72
N ALA A 63 -6.58 9.33 12.51
CA ALA A 63 -7.23 8.61 11.43
C ALA A 63 -6.19 8.01 10.46
N GLY A 64 -6.60 6.97 9.76
CA GLY A 64 -5.88 6.35 8.65
C GLY A 64 -6.76 6.38 7.40
N LEU A 65 -6.14 6.32 6.23
CA LEU A 65 -6.85 6.22 4.95
C LEU A 65 -6.17 5.15 4.10
N PHE A 66 -6.92 4.12 3.72
CA PHE A 66 -6.46 3.10 2.79
C PHE A 66 -6.44 3.67 1.38
N VAL A 67 -5.34 3.41 0.68
CA VAL A 67 -5.07 3.93 -0.65
C VAL A 67 -4.48 2.84 -1.51
N VAL A 68 -4.79 2.86 -2.81
CA VAL A 68 -4.40 1.79 -3.73
C VAL A 68 -2.89 1.74 -3.94
N THR A 69 -2.22 2.91 -4.04
CA THR A 69 -0.75 2.97 -4.22
C THR A 69 -0.14 4.17 -3.50
N GLY A 70 1.07 3.98 -2.96
CA GLY A 70 1.85 5.09 -2.39
C GLY A 70 2.27 6.14 -3.41
N THR A 71 2.35 5.77 -4.68
CA THR A 71 2.72 6.66 -5.80
C THR A 71 1.64 7.67 -6.14
N MET A 72 0.37 7.30 -6.00
CA MET A 72 -0.72 8.28 -6.10
C MET A 72 -0.79 9.13 -4.84
N THR A 73 -0.66 8.52 -3.67
CA THR A 73 -0.97 9.18 -2.39
C THR A 73 0.09 10.18 -1.94
N GLN A 74 1.38 9.84 -2.03
CA GLN A 74 2.43 10.73 -1.51
C GLN A 74 2.44 12.09 -2.22
N PRO A 75 2.36 12.18 -3.56
CA PRO A 75 2.28 13.48 -4.24
C PRO A 75 1.02 14.26 -3.92
N THR A 76 -0.14 13.60 -3.83
CA THR A 76 -1.40 14.27 -3.45
C THR A 76 -1.29 14.90 -2.05
N VAL A 77 -0.69 14.20 -1.09
CA VAL A 77 -0.45 14.76 0.25
C VAL A 77 0.49 15.97 0.18
N LEU A 78 1.56 15.89 -0.61
CA LEU A 78 2.48 17.02 -0.82
C LEU A 78 1.75 18.23 -1.45
N GLU A 79 0.87 18.01 -2.42
CA GLU A 79 0.06 19.07 -3.03
C GLU A 79 -0.86 19.73 -1.99
N ILE A 80 -1.55 18.94 -1.18
CA ILE A 80 -2.43 19.45 -0.11
C ILE A 80 -1.62 20.35 0.85
N VAL A 81 -0.45 19.88 1.30
CA VAL A 81 0.40 20.61 2.25
C VAL A 81 0.98 21.89 1.63
N THR A 82 1.45 21.83 0.38
CA THR A 82 2.01 23.01 -0.32
C THR A 82 0.94 24.07 -0.56
N ARG A 83 -0.29 23.68 -0.91
CA ARG A 83 -1.45 24.56 -1.03
C ARG A 83 -1.82 25.20 0.31
N GLN A 84 -1.89 24.43 1.39
CA GLN A 84 -2.15 24.94 2.74
C GLN A 84 -1.08 25.94 3.20
N LYS A 85 0.19 25.66 2.92
CA LYS A 85 1.33 26.51 3.29
C LYS A 85 1.58 27.67 2.32
N ARG A 86 0.91 27.71 1.18
CA ARG A 86 1.16 28.67 0.07
C ARG A 86 2.63 28.70 -0.36
N ASN A 87 3.27 27.53 -0.39
CA ASN A 87 4.64 27.36 -0.81
C ASN A 87 4.76 26.10 -1.68
N PRO A 88 5.08 26.23 -2.98
CA PRO A 88 5.16 25.08 -3.89
C PRO A 88 6.42 24.24 -3.73
N ILE A 89 7.39 24.66 -2.91
CA ILE A 89 8.69 24.00 -2.81
C ILE A 89 8.64 22.85 -1.80
N VAL A 90 9.00 21.64 -2.25
CA VAL A 90 9.20 20.45 -1.43
C VAL A 90 10.65 19.99 -1.56
N ALA A 91 11.34 19.80 -0.44
CA ALA A 91 12.68 19.23 -0.41
C ALA A 91 12.61 17.74 -0.04
N MET A 92 13.40 16.91 -0.72
CA MET A 92 13.48 15.48 -0.47
C MET A 92 14.88 14.96 -0.80
N HIS A 93 15.22 13.77 -0.29
CA HIS A 93 16.48 13.12 -0.61
C HIS A 93 16.54 12.74 -2.10
N ALA A 94 17.73 12.79 -2.70
CA ALA A 94 17.91 12.53 -4.14
C ALA A 94 17.41 11.13 -4.56
N SER A 95 17.54 10.14 -3.69
CA SER A 95 17.06 8.77 -3.93
C SER A 95 15.59 8.53 -3.54
N SER A 96 14.80 9.59 -3.34
CA SER A 96 13.38 9.45 -3.01
C SER A 96 12.64 8.74 -4.14
N HIS A 97 11.67 7.89 -3.81
CA HIS A 97 10.91 7.12 -4.80
C HIS A 97 10.12 8.03 -5.75
N ILE A 98 9.58 9.14 -5.22
CA ILE A 98 8.78 10.13 -5.94
C ILE A 98 9.53 10.65 -7.19
N PRO A 99 10.72 11.27 -7.11
CA PRO A 99 11.44 11.77 -8.28
C PRO A 99 12.02 10.65 -9.16
N GLU A 100 12.49 9.55 -8.57
CA GLU A 100 13.24 8.50 -9.29
C GLU A 100 12.34 7.52 -10.07
N HIS A 101 11.20 7.12 -9.50
CA HIS A 101 10.42 5.98 -10.00
C HIS A 101 8.99 6.33 -10.43
N GLU A 102 8.50 7.53 -10.12
CA GLU A 102 7.11 7.92 -10.38
C GLU A 102 6.95 8.90 -11.57
N LYS A 103 8.03 9.10 -12.36
CA LYS A 103 8.06 9.78 -13.68
C LYS A 103 7.11 10.99 -13.82
N GLN A 104 7.17 11.93 -12.88
CA GLN A 104 6.46 13.21 -13.00
C GLN A 104 4.93 13.10 -13.20
N GLY A 105 4.24 12.20 -12.50
CA GLY A 105 2.76 12.19 -12.48
C GLY A 105 2.06 13.45 -11.90
N TYR A 106 2.84 14.49 -11.58
CA TYR A 106 2.42 15.76 -10.97
C TYR A 106 2.64 16.96 -11.89
N GLN A 107 3.12 16.75 -13.12
CA GLN A 107 3.16 17.79 -14.16
C GLN A 107 1.87 17.84 -14.96
#